data_AF-A0A486XV70-F1
#
_entry.id   AF-A0A486XV70-F1
#
_cell.length_a   1.000
_cell.length_b   1.000
_cell.length_c   1.000
_cell.angle_alpha   90.00
_cell.angle_beta   90.00
_cell.angle_gamma   90.00
#
_symmetry.space_group_name_H-M   'P 1'
#
loop_
_entity.id
_entity.type
_entity.pdbx_description
1 polymer ?
#
loop_
_entity_poly.entity_id
_entity_poly.type
_entity_poly.pdbx_seq_one_letter_code
_entity_poly.pdbx_strand_id
1 'polypeptide(L)'
;MAQRQSPQHTVRGLPWFAIAFLMLFMLAGIGGGVGFFLDGQLVAGLVFMTMFCGISGLMLFLLLFGHKKQQAEQAMLQGMRPVDGIASNNKAGYQAMLGMAILLLLIGLPISYMALSDELSKGNYAVLLVLVFPLTGALLLWQGRSKLQHWQKIGKTPFFPEPFPGCAGGQVGGYFTVQHGRFAQMPQAELTCLHVYQSGSGKNRSTHRQPVWSEKCSVSRSVDGKHWLVWDVPAELPATGKDARYKGRIEWQLSGKGQLQAGSEQLEFNRQWTLPVIAGEARCRWRPSAAEVALQQQQRSTTAFNDAATQITQRVEGNSLHLISKAGRHTGAALSLMLFGAIFTAAGVFLTHKALQEGGMLWLMALVFSPVGVLILLLGLFWLGRSLHAVVSAGEVRTLRTMFGIRLYQRQATISHAEQLLVKQTMVSTSGDGERTEYYRLQADADGKTLVLAEGIIGRDAAEALKLQVVEALQQ
;
A
#
# COMPACT_ATOMS: atom_id res chain seq x y z
N MET A 1 -35.45 12.75 -29.42
CA MET A 1 -35.78 12.66 -27.98
C MET A 1 -35.63 11.21 -27.55
N ALA A 2 -34.48 10.82 -27.03
CA ALA A 2 -34.27 9.49 -26.46
C ALA A 2 -33.93 9.69 -24.97
N GLN A 3 -34.88 9.40 -24.10
CA GLN A 3 -34.66 9.37 -22.65
C GLN A 3 -33.61 8.30 -22.35
N ARG A 4 -32.37 8.71 -22.06
CA ARG A 4 -31.39 7.87 -21.37
C ARG A 4 -31.97 7.59 -19.98
N GLN A 5 -32.50 6.39 -19.79
CA GLN A 5 -32.80 5.86 -18.48
C GLN A 5 -31.51 5.85 -17.66
N SER A 6 -31.47 6.67 -16.62
CA SER A 6 -30.41 6.65 -15.62
C SER A 6 -30.39 5.27 -14.95
N PRO A 7 -29.22 4.63 -14.80
CA PRO A 7 -29.14 3.36 -14.09
C PRO A 7 -29.58 3.60 -12.65
N GLN A 8 -30.67 2.93 -12.24
CA GLN A 8 -31.11 2.92 -10.85
C GLN A 8 -29.99 2.35 -9.98
N HIS A 9 -29.30 3.23 -9.27
CA HIS A 9 -28.36 2.84 -8.23
C HIS A 9 -29.18 2.23 -7.08
N THR A 10 -29.26 0.91 -7.02
CA THR A 10 -29.80 0.20 -5.84
C THR A 10 -29.01 0.64 -4.61
N VAL A 11 -29.67 1.41 -3.73
CA VAL A 11 -29.20 1.70 -2.39
C VAL A 11 -29.10 0.35 -1.68
N ARG A 12 -27.88 -0.07 -1.32
CA ARG A 12 -27.75 -1.21 -0.41
C ARG A 12 -28.35 -0.76 0.91
N GLY A 13 -29.47 -1.35 1.32
CA GLY A 13 -30.04 -1.14 2.64
C GLY A 13 -29.03 -1.47 3.74
N LEU A 14 -29.27 -0.94 4.94
CA LEU A 14 -28.48 -1.26 6.12
C LEU A 14 -28.38 -2.79 6.27
N PRO A 15 -27.20 -3.38 6.55
CA PRO A 15 -27.04 -4.83 6.61
C PRO A 15 -27.58 -5.38 7.94
N TRP A 16 -28.90 -5.35 8.10
CA TRP A 16 -29.62 -5.71 9.33
C TRP A 16 -29.24 -7.09 9.88
N PHE A 17 -29.06 -8.09 9.02
CA PHE A 17 -28.63 -9.42 9.43
C PHE A 17 -27.26 -9.43 10.12
N ALA A 18 -26.28 -8.68 9.58
CA ALA A 18 -24.96 -8.60 10.18
C ALA A 18 -24.98 -7.82 11.51
N ILE A 19 -25.81 -6.78 11.60
CA ILE A 19 -26.00 -6.02 12.85
C ILE A 19 -26.65 -6.91 13.92
N ALA A 20 -27.73 -7.61 13.58
CA ALA A 20 -28.41 -8.51 14.50
C ALA A 20 -27.49 -9.65 14.97
N PHE A 21 -26.70 -10.23 14.07
CA PHE A 21 -25.71 -11.24 14.41
C PHE A 21 -24.66 -10.71 15.40
N LEU A 22 -24.10 -9.52 15.16
CA LEU A 22 -23.11 -8.91 16.05
C LEU A 22 -23.72 -8.55 17.42
N MET A 23 -24.97 -8.09 17.47
CA MET A 23 -25.68 -7.84 18.72
C MET A 23 -25.92 -9.13 19.51
N LEU A 24 -26.34 -10.21 18.85
CA LEU A 24 -26.50 -11.52 19.48
C LEU A 24 -25.15 -12.05 20.02
N PHE A 25 -24.08 -11.86 19.25
CA PHE A 25 -22.73 -12.25 19.66
C PHE A 25 -22.23 -11.45 20.87
N MET A 26 -22.57 -10.15 20.98
CA MET A 26 -22.35 -9.36 22.20
C MET A 26 -23.14 -9.89 23.39
N LEU A 27 -24.44 -10.19 23.21
CA LEU A 27 -25.29 -10.72 24.29
C LEU A 27 -24.77 -12.08 24.79
N ALA A 28 -24.29 -12.94 23.91
CA ALA A 28 -23.63 -14.20 24.29
C ALA A 28 -22.34 -13.96 25.09
N GLY A 29 -21.54 -12.97 24.70
CA GLY A 29 -20.36 -12.53 25.45
C GLY A 29 -20.69 -12.04 26.86
N ILE A 30 -21.75 -11.24 27.00
CA ILE A 30 -22.25 -10.77 28.30
C ILE A 30 -22.76 -11.97 29.12
N GLY A 31 -23.60 -12.83 28.55
CA GLY A 31 -24.14 -14.00 29.25
C GLY A 31 -23.04 -14.95 29.75
N GLY A 32 -22.06 -15.27 28.90
CA GLY A 32 -20.92 -16.11 29.29
C GLY A 32 -20.05 -15.45 30.36
N GLY A 33 -19.81 -14.14 30.26
CA GLY A 33 -19.10 -13.39 31.28
C GLY A 33 -19.80 -13.37 32.64
N VAL A 34 -21.13 -13.20 32.65
CA VAL A 34 -21.93 -13.30 33.88
C VAL A 34 -21.85 -14.72 34.45
N GLY A 35 -21.84 -15.75 33.61
CA GLY A 35 -21.62 -17.14 34.03
C GLY A 35 -20.31 -17.30 34.81
N PHE A 36 -19.19 -16.81 34.27
CA PHE A 36 -17.90 -16.80 34.98
C PHE A 36 -17.93 -16.02 36.29
N PHE A 37 -18.69 -14.92 36.38
CA PHE A 37 -18.86 -14.18 37.64
C PHE A 37 -19.62 -14.98 38.68
N LEU A 38 -20.66 -15.71 38.27
CA LEU A 38 -21.42 -16.60 39.15
C LEU A 38 -20.54 -17.76 39.67
N ASP A 39 -19.58 -18.21 38.87
CA ASP A 39 -18.59 -19.23 39.26
C ASP A 39 -17.40 -18.67 40.06
N GLY A 40 -17.44 -17.38 40.44
CA GLY A 40 -16.38 -16.70 41.20
C GLY A 40 -15.11 -16.36 40.39
N GLN A 41 -15.10 -16.63 39.08
CA GLN A 41 -13.97 -16.37 38.18
C GLN A 41 -14.05 -14.96 37.58
N LEU A 42 -13.89 -13.94 38.42
CA LEU A 42 -14.04 -12.53 38.05
C LEU A 42 -13.14 -12.12 36.87
N VAL A 43 -11.88 -12.54 36.83
CA VAL A 43 -10.98 -12.15 35.74
C VAL A 43 -11.33 -12.85 34.44
N ALA A 44 -11.67 -14.14 34.49
CA ALA A 44 -12.10 -14.90 33.32
C ALA A 44 -13.38 -14.31 32.71
N GLY A 45 -14.35 -13.91 33.54
CA GLY A 45 -15.57 -13.26 33.09
C GLY A 45 -15.32 -11.90 32.42
N LEU A 46 -14.42 -11.08 32.98
CA LEU A 46 -14.04 -9.80 32.38
C LEU A 46 -13.31 -9.98 31.05
N VAL A 47 -12.36 -10.92 30.96
CA VAL A 47 -11.66 -11.27 29.72
C VAL A 47 -12.65 -11.76 28.66
N PHE A 48 -13.59 -12.64 29.05
CA PHE A 48 -14.59 -13.19 28.14
C PHE A 48 -15.53 -12.09 27.61
N MET A 49 -16.09 -11.24 28.48
CA MET A 49 -16.93 -10.11 28.05
C MET A 49 -16.16 -9.16 27.13
N THR A 50 -14.94 -8.78 27.50
CA THR A 50 -14.15 -7.79 26.74
C THR A 50 -13.75 -8.31 25.37
N MET A 51 -13.43 -9.60 25.23
CA MET A 51 -13.15 -10.22 23.94
C MET A 51 -14.38 -10.20 23.03
N PHE A 52 -15.52 -10.71 23.49
CA PHE A 52 -16.72 -10.82 22.66
C PHE A 52 -17.35 -9.44 22.38
N CYS A 53 -17.51 -8.59 23.40
CA CYS A 53 -18.06 -7.25 23.21
C CYS A 53 -17.09 -6.33 22.46
N GLY A 54 -15.79 -6.41 22.73
CA GLY A 54 -14.78 -5.59 22.06
C GLY A 54 -14.68 -5.90 20.57
N ILE A 55 -14.58 -7.19 20.21
CA ILE A 55 -14.49 -7.61 18.80
C ILE A 55 -15.79 -7.25 18.07
N SER A 56 -16.94 -7.56 18.66
CA SER A 56 -18.25 -7.24 18.06
C SER A 56 -18.44 -5.74 17.87
N GLY A 57 -18.07 -4.94 18.87
CA GLY A 57 -18.21 -3.49 18.85
C GLY A 57 -17.32 -2.88 17.77
N LEU A 58 -16.07 -3.36 17.65
CA LEU A 58 -15.17 -2.95 16.58
C LEU A 58 -15.72 -3.34 15.20
N MET A 59 -16.23 -4.56 15.02
CA MET A 59 -16.81 -5.00 13.76
C MET A 59 -18.06 -4.20 13.39
N LEU A 60 -18.93 -3.91 14.36
CA LEU A 60 -20.13 -3.10 14.17
C LEU A 60 -19.76 -1.67 13.78
N PHE A 61 -18.77 -1.08 14.46
CA PHE A 61 -18.24 0.24 14.12
C PHE A 61 -17.72 0.28 12.68
N LEU A 62 -16.88 -0.69 12.27
CA LEU A 62 -16.34 -0.77 10.92
C LEU A 62 -17.43 -0.95 9.85
N LEU A 63 -18.44 -1.77 10.15
CA LEU A 63 -19.59 -2.00 9.27
C LEU A 63 -20.41 -0.71 9.07
N LEU A 64 -20.76 -0.03 10.17
CA LEU A 64 -21.52 1.23 10.11
C LEU A 64 -20.73 2.34 9.44
N PHE A 65 -19.43 2.42 9.72
CA PHE A 65 -18.52 3.37 9.08
C PHE A 65 -18.44 3.13 7.57
N GLY A 66 -18.31 1.87 7.15
CA GLY A 66 -18.33 1.49 5.73
C GLY A 66 -19.65 1.85 5.05
N HIS A 67 -20.79 1.62 5.73
CA HIS A 67 -22.10 1.97 5.20
C HIS A 67 -22.28 3.49 5.02
N LYS A 68 -21.90 4.29 6.03
CA LYS A 68 -21.91 5.77 5.94
C LYS A 68 -21.04 6.26 4.78
N LYS A 69 -19.87 5.66 4.58
CA LYS A 69 -18.99 6.00 3.44
C LYS A 69 -19.67 5.75 2.09
N GLN A 70 -20.36 4.61 1.94
CA GLN A 70 -21.09 4.29 0.72
C GLN A 70 -22.26 5.23 0.46
N GLN A 71 -23.03 5.59 1.49
CA GLN A 71 -24.11 6.56 1.36
C GLN A 71 -23.61 7.94 0.95
N ALA A 72 -22.50 8.40 1.55
CA ALA A 72 -21.87 9.65 1.17
C ALA A 72 -21.40 9.62 -0.30
N GLU A 73 -20.78 8.53 -0.75
CA GLU A 73 -20.37 8.35 -2.14
C GLU A 73 -21.56 8.41 -3.11
N GLN A 74 -22.67 7.75 -2.79
CA GLN A 74 -23.89 7.79 -3.60
C GLN A 74 -24.50 9.19 -3.63
N ALA A 75 -24.56 9.88 -2.49
CA ALA A 75 -25.06 11.25 -2.43
C ALA A 75 -24.21 12.20 -3.29
N MET A 76 -22.88 12.02 -3.27
CA MET A 76 -21.96 12.78 -4.10
C MET A 76 -22.19 12.52 -5.59
N LEU A 77 -22.45 11.28 -6.02
CA LEU A 77 -22.78 10.95 -7.41
C LEU A 77 -24.11 11.58 -7.88
N GLN A 78 -25.04 11.82 -6.95
CA GLN A 78 -26.29 12.54 -7.22
C GLN A 78 -26.11 14.07 -7.26
N GLY A 79 -24.88 14.56 -7.09
CA GLY A 79 -24.56 15.99 -7.12
C GLY A 79 -24.68 16.69 -5.76
N MET A 80 -24.95 15.98 -4.66
CA MET A 80 -24.93 16.58 -3.32
C MET A 80 -23.49 16.83 -2.86
N ARG A 81 -23.07 18.11 -2.90
CA ARG A 81 -21.72 18.52 -2.53
C ARG A 81 -21.56 18.57 -1.00
N PRO A 82 -20.52 17.92 -0.42
CA PRO A 82 -20.23 18.06 1.00
C PRO A 82 -19.72 19.47 1.30
N VAL A 83 -20.31 20.12 2.31
CA VAL A 83 -19.96 21.50 2.73
C VAL A 83 -18.51 21.61 3.15
N ASP A 84 -18.01 20.61 3.89
CA ASP A 84 -16.63 20.56 4.40
C ASP A 84 -15.61 20.05 3.36
N GLY A 85 -16.06 19.76 2.14
CA GLY A 85 -15.25 19.10 1.12
C GLY A 85 -15.09 17.58 1.33
N ILE A 86 -14.44 16.92 0.38
CA ILE A 86 -14.16 15.48 0.45
C ILE A 86 -12.97 15.26 1.38
N ALA A 87 -13.19 14.49 2.45
CA ALA A 87 -12.15 14.14 3.40
C ALA A 87 -11.17 13.12 2.82
N SER A 88 -9.90 13.18 3.23
CA SER A 88 -8.90 12.21 2.79
C SER A 88 -9.17 10.80 3.33
N ASN A 89 -8.94 9.79 2.49
CA ASN A 89 -9.08 8.37 2.80
C ASN A 89 -8.14 7.89 3.92
N ASN A 90 -7.03 8.59 4.17
CA ASN A 90 -6.00 8.18 5.14
C ASN A 90 -6.47 8.17 6.61
N LYS A 91 -7.69 8.67 6.90
CA LYS A 91 -8.24 8.71 8.26
C LYS A 91 -8.59 7.33 8.83
N ALA A 92 -9.07 6.39 8.00
CA ALA A 92 -9.66 5.15 8.50
C ALA A 92 -8.60 4.15 9.01
N GLY A 93 -7.41 4.13 8.42
CA GLY A 93 -6.39 3.13 8.69
C GLY A 93 -5.86 3.17 10.12
N TYR A 94 -5.51 4.35 10.64
CA TYR A 94 -4.97 4.46 12.00
C TYR A 94 -6.03 4.21 13.08
N GLN A 95 -7.30 4.57 12.83
CA GLN A 95 -8.39 4.38 13.79
C GLN A 95 -8.64 2.90 14.06
N ALA A 96 -8.71 2.08 13.00
CA ALA A 96 -8.85 0.64 13.12
C ALA A 96 -7.64 0.02 13.86
N MET A 97 -6.43 0.50 13.54
CA MET A 97 -5.20 0.01 14.16
C MET A 97 -5.11 0.35 15.65
N LEU A 98 -5.48 1.57 16.05
CA LEU A 98 -5.56 1.98 17.46
C LEU A 98 -6.65 1.21 18.21
N GLY A 99 -7.82 1.01 17.59
CA GLY A 99 -8.89 0.20 18.18
C GLY A 99 -8.47 -1.23 18.45
N MET A 100 -7.81 -1.87 17.47
CA MET A 100 -7.25 -3.22 17.63
C MET A 100 -6.15 -3.25 18.70
N ALA A 101 -5.27 -2.24 18.74
CA ALA A 101 -4.22 -2.13 19.75
C ALA A 101 -4.78 -2.07 21.18
N ILE A 102 -5.80 -1.23 21.40
CA ILE A 102 -6.48 -1.11 22.70
C ILE A 102 -7.11 -2.45 23.07
N LEU A 103 -7.79 -3.11 22.14
CA LEU A 103 -8.42 -4.41 22.38
C LEU A 103 -7.41 -5.49 22.78
N LEU A 104 -6.30 -5.60 22.05
CA LEU A 104 -5.22 -6.56 22.34
C LEU A 104 -4.54 -6.28 23.68
N LEU A 105 -4.37 -5.02 24.07
CA LEU A 105 -3.79 -4.67 25.38
C LEU A 105 -4.76 -4.94 26.52
N LEU A 106 -6.04 -4.60 26.35
CA LEU A 106 -7.08 -4.78 27.38
C LEU A 106 -7.27 -6.25 27.72
N ILE A 107 -7.20 -7.14 26.71
CA ILE A 107 -7.28 -8.59 26.89
C ILE A 107 -5.91 -9.18 27.29
N GLY A 108 -4.85 -8.77 26.60
CA GLY A 108 -3.53 -9.39 26.72
C GLY A 108 -2.83 -9.10 28.04
N LEU A 109 -3.00 -7.91 28.63
CA LEU A 109 -2.31 -7.54 29.88
C LEU A 109 -2.82 -8.35 31.10
N PRO A 110 -4.14 -8.47 31.36
CA PRO A 110 -4.63 -9.28 32.47
C PRO A 110 -4.25 -10.76 32.34
N ILE A 111 -4.39 -11.35 31.15
CA ILE A 111 -4.03 -12.74 30.89
C ILE A 111 -2.53 -12.95 31.11
N SER A 112 -1.70 -12.05 30.60
CA SER A 112 -0.25 -12.14 30.79
C SER A 112 0.12 -12.03 32.26
N TYR A 113 -0.46 -11.08 32.99
CA TYR A 113 -0.18 -10.90 34.41
C TYR A 113 -0.47 -12.17 35.21
N MET A 114 -1.67 -12.77 35.03
CA MET A 114 -2.05 -13.99 35.73
C MET A 114 -1.20 -15.21 35.32
N ALA A 115 -0.96 -15.38 34.02
CA ALA A 115 -0.17 -16.51 33.54
C ALA A 115 1.28 -16.41 34.06
N LEU A 116 1.88 -15.22 34.02
CA LEU A 116 3.23 -15.01 34.52
C LEU A 116 3.31 -15.17 36.06
N SER A 117 2.31 -14.72 36.83
CA SER A 117 2.35 -14.89 38.29
C SER A 117 2.34 -16.37 38.71
N ASP A 118 1.59 -17.19 37.98
CA ASP A 118 1.35 -18.58 38.37
C ASP A 118 2.42 -19.55 37.84
N GLU A 119 2.94 -19.34 36.64
CA GLU A 119 3.82 -20.30 35.96
C GLU A 119 5.31 -19.93 36.02
N LEU A 120 5.63 -18.64 36.18
CA LEU A 120 7.03 -18.21 36.25
C LEU A 120 7.71 -18.71 37.54
N SER A 121 6.95 -18.75 38.65
CA SER A 121 7.39 -19.32 39.93
C SER A 121 7.63 -20.84 39.86
N LYS A 122 7.00 -21.54 38.91
CA LYS A 122 7.16 -22.98 38.66
C LYS A 122 8.31 -23.31 37.70
N GLY A 123 9.08 -22.30 37.26
CA GLY A 123 10.17 -22.47 36.30
C GLY A 123 9.71 -22.73 34.86
N ASN A 124 8.41 -22.54 34.57
CA ASN A 124 7.85 -22.75 33.24
C ASN A 124 7.98 -21.49 32.37
N TYR A 125 9.14 -21.31 31.76
CA TYR A 125 9.41 -20.16 30.89
C TYR A 125 8.60 -20.15 29.59
N ALA A 126 7.90 -21.23 29.23
CA ALA A 126 7.03 -21.24 28.05
C ALA A 126 5.86 -20.25 28.19
N VAL A 127 5.50 -19.87 29.42
CA VAL A 127 4.44 -18.88 29.69
C VAL A 127 4.76 -17.50 29.12
N LEU A 128 6.03 -17.18 28.86
CA LEU A 128 6.42 -15.91 28.24
C LEU A 128 5.83 -15.72 26.83
N LEU A 129 5.43 -16.80 26.14
CA LEU A 129 4.73 -16.70 24.86
C LEU A 129 3.39 -15.95 24.96
N VAL A 130 2.77 -15.91 26.14
CA VAL A 130 1.53 -15.15 26.39
C VAL A 130 1.76 -13.64 26.16
N LEU A 131 2.99 -13.14 26.35
CA LEU A 131 3.35 -11.73 26.12
C LEU A 131 3.31 -11.30 24.64
N VAL A 132 3.22 -12.24 23.69
CA VAL A 132 3.10 -11.89 22.27
C VAL A 132 1.88 -11.00 22.01
N PHE A 133 0.76 -11.24 22.71
CA PHE A 133 -0.46 -10.44 22.57
C PHE A 133 -0.29 -8.98 23.02
N PRO A 134 0.14 -8.68 24.27
CA PRO A 134 0.37 -7.29 24.68
C PRO A 134 1.53 -6.62 23.95
N LEU A 135 2.59 -7.35 23.57
CA LEU A 135 3.67 -6.77 22.75
C LEU A 135 3.18 -6.37 21.35
N THR A 136 2.35 -7.20 20.72
CA THR A 136 1.71 -6.85 19.44
C THR A 136 0.78 -5.66 19.59
N GLY A 137 -0.02 -5.62 20.66
CA GLY A 137 -0.88 -4.48 20.99
C GLY A 137 -0.08 -3.18 21.18
N ALA A 138 1.04 -3.23 21.91
CA ALA A 138 1.92 -2.08 22.12
C ALA A 138 2.57 -1.58 20.81
N LEU A 139 3.02 -2.51 19.95
CA LEU A 139 3.57 -2.18 18.63
C LEU A 139 2.52 -1.47 17.76
N LEU A 140 1.30 -2.01 17.69
CA LEU A 140 0.20 -1.40 16.94
C LEU A 140 -0.18 -0.03 17.52
N LEU A 141 -0.17 0.13 18.85
CA LEU A 141 -0.45 1.40 19.51
C LEU A 141 0.61 2.45 19.16
N TRP A 142 1.89 2.07 19.18
CA TRP A 142 3.01 2.94 18.83
C TRP A 142 2.94 3.38 17.36
N GLN A 143 2.80 2.43 16.43
CA GLN A 143 2.66 2.75 15.00
C GLN A 143 1.39 3.58 14.74
N GLY A 144 0.29 3.31 15.45
CA GLY A 144 -0.99 4.01 15.29
C GLY A 144 -0.89 5.45 15.78
N ARG A 145 -0.22 5.66 16.91
CA ARG A 145 0.10 7.00 17.43
C ARG A 145 1.02 7.76 16.48
N SER A 146 2.05 7.12 15.92
CA SER A 146 2.93 7.76 14.94
C SER A 146 2.15 8.23 13.70
N LYS A 147 1.28 7.37 13.13
CA LYS A 147 0.39 7.76 12.02
C LYS A 147 -0.59 8.88 12.39
N LEU A 148 -1.15 8.84 13.61
CA LEU A 148 -2.05 9.89 14.10
C LEU A 148 -1.31 11.23 14.27
N GLN A 149 -0.12 11.24 14.88
CA GLN A 149 0.70 12.43 15.04
C GLN A 149 1.06 13.03 13.69
N HIS A 150 1.49 12.21 12.73
CA HIS A 150 1.77 12.65 11.37
C HIS A 150 0.53 13.24 10.68
N TRP A 151 -0.64 12.60 10.86
CA TRP A 151 -1.91 13.12 10.35
C TRP A 151 -2.29 14.46 10.99
N GLN A 152 -2.13 14.62 12.30
CA GLN A 152 -2.43 15.84 13.03
C GLN A 152 -1.51 17.01 12.63
N LYS A 153 -0.21 16.74 12.44
CA LYS A 153 0.78 17.76 12.02
C LYS A 153 0.44 18.39 10.68
N ILE A 154 -0.06 17.62 9.72
CA ILE A 154 -0.48 18.12 8.39
C ILE A 154 -1.92 18.70 8.44
N GLY A 155 -2.80 18.07 9.21
CA GLY A 155 -4.22 18.41 9.29
C GLY A 155 -5.10 17.66 8.29
N LYS A 156 -6.36 18.09 8.21
CA LYS A 156 -7.46 17.36 7.54
C LYS A 156 -7.41 17.40 6.00
N THR A 157 -6.86 18.45 5.42
CA THR A 157 -6.67 18.65 3.97
C THR A 157 -7.87 18.22 3.11
N PRO A 158 -9.04 18.86 3.28
CA PRO A 158 -10.22 18.55 2.48
C PRO A 158 -10.00 18.95 1.01
N PHE A 159 -10.56 18.15 0.10
CA PHE A 159 -10.55 18.44 -1.34
C PHE A 159 -11.92 18.92 -1.80
N PHE A 160 -11.93 20.02 -2.56
CA PHE A 160 -13.10 20.66 -3.12
C PHE A 160 -13.12 20.46 -4.64
N PRO A 161 -13.81 19.43 -5.13
CA PRO A 161 -13.88 19.13 -6.56
C PRO A 161 -14.63 20.22 -7.35
N GLU A 162 -14.11 20.59 -8.50
CA GLU A 162 -14.73 21.49 -9.47
C GLU A 162 -14.29 21.08 -10.90
N PRO A 163 -15.23 20.65 -11.79
CA PRO A 163 -16.67 20.51 -11.58
C PRO A 163 -17.03 19.41 -10.56
N PHE A 164 -18.28 19.44 -10.07
CA PHE A 164 -18.77 18.43 -9.13
C PHE A 164 -20.14 17.87 -9.57
N PRO A 165 -20.26 16.55 -9.78
CA PRO A 165 -19.18 15.57 -9.89
C PRO A 165 -18.18 15.90 -11.02
N GLY A 166 -17.01 15.28 -10.98
CA GLY A 166 -16.04 15.36 -12.10
C GLY A 166 -16.60 14.70 -13.36
N CYS A 167 -16.06 15.03 -14.53
CA CYS A 167 -16.59 14.56 -15.81
C CYS A 167 -15.56 13.74 -16.61
N ALA A 168 -15.88 12.47 -16.90
CA ALA A 168 -15.19 11.67 -17.92
C ALA A 168 -15.68 12.09 -19.31
N GLY A 169 -14.77 12.63 -20.13
CA GLY A 169 -15.07 13.38 -21.36
C GLY A 169 -14.97 14.89 -21.23
N GLY A 170 -14.74 15.39 -20.01
CA GLY A 170 -14.54 16.80 -19.70
C GLY A 170 -13.33 16.94 -18.79
N GLN A 171 -13.52 17.61 -17.66
CA GLN A 171 -12.47 17.79 -16.67
C GLN A 171 -12.82 17.21 -15.31
N VAL A 172 -11.79 16.72 -14.64
CA VAL A 172 -11.79 16.40 -13.22
C VAL A 172 -10.75 17.30 -12.58
N GLY A 173 -11.13 18.04 -11.55
CA GLY A 173 -10.25 19.04 -10.96
C GLY A 173 -10.84 19.61 -9.68
N GLY A 174 -10.22 20.66 -9.19
CA GLY A 174 -10.63 21.36 -7.98
C GLY A 174 -9.43 21.87 -7.21
N TYR A 175 -9.62 22.05 -5.90
CA TYR A 175 -8.53 22.49 -5.02
C TYR A 175 -8.55 21.77 -3.69
N PHE A 176 -7.40 21.69 -3.04
CA PHE A 176 -7.30 21.35 -1.63
C PHE A 176 -6.68 22.50 -0.84
N THR A 177 -6.92 22.50 0.46
CA THR A 177 -6.30 23.44 1.40
C THR A 177 -5.38 22.70 2.34
N VAL A 178 -4.27 23.34 2.70
CA VAL A 178 -3.33 22.84 3.70
C VAL A 178 -3.44 23.74 4.93
N GLN A 179 -3.69 23.15 6.09
CA GLN A 179 -3.89 23.90 7.34
C GLN A 179 -2.56 24.32 7.96
N HIS A 180 -1.54 23.46 7.87
CA HIS A 180 -0.24 23.68 8.50
C HIS A 180 0.90 23.38 7.54
N GLY A 181 1.90 24.26 7.55
CA GLY A 181 3.09 24.15 6.71
C GLY A 181 2.91 24.71 5.30
N ARG A 182 4.01 24.75 4.56
CA ARG A 182 4.08 25.19 3.16
C ARG A 182 4.87 24.18 2.35
N PHE A 183 4.50 23.99 1.09
CA PHE A 183 5.24 23.11 0.21
C PHE A 183 6.61 23.72 -0.11
N ALA A 184 7.69 22.98 0.20
CA ALA A 184 9.04 23.39 -0.18
C ALA A 184 9.22 23.33 -1.71
N GLN A 185 8.61 22.32 -2.32
CA GLN A 185 8.41 22.18 -3.76
C GLN A 185 6.97 21.77 -4.01
N MET A 186 6.36 22.30 -5.08
CA MET A 186 4.95 22.02 -5.37
C MET A 186 4.75 20.51 -5.53
N PRO A 187 3.74 19.93 -4.86
CA PRO A 187 3.50 18.50 -4.89
C PRO A 187 3.04 18.06 -6.28
N GLN A 188 3.30 16.80 -6.61
CA GLN A 188 2.67 16.15 -7.76
C GLN A 188 1.39 15.47 -7.31
N ALA A 189 0.33 15.64 -8.09
CA ALA A 189 -0.92 14.94 -7.91
C ALA A 189 -1.11 13.92 -9.05
N GLU A 190 -1.78 12.82 -8.75
CA GLU A 190 -2.07 11.74 -9.70
C GLU A 190 -3.57 11.41 -9.62
N LEU A 191 -4.25 11.45 -10.76
CA LEU A 191 -5.63 11.03 -10.89
C LEU A 191 -5.65 9.64 -11.54
N THR A 192 -6.24 8.67 -10.85
CA THR A 192 -6.29 7.28 -11.28
C THR A 192 -7.72 6.77 -11.37
N CYS A 193 -8.06 6.16 -12.50
CA CYS A 193 -9.28 5.39 -12.69
C CYS A 193 -8.99 3.92 -12.35
N LEU A 194 -9.63 3.40 -11.31
CA LEU A 194 -9.43 2.06 -10.76
C LEU A 194 -10.62 1.16 -11.05
N HIS A 195 -10.34 -0.01 -11.64
CA HIS A 195 -11.25 -1.14 -11.67
C HIS A 195 -11.12 -1.95 -10.38
N VAL A 196 -12.18 -1.93 -9.57
CA VAL A 196 -12.24 -2.62 -8.28
C VAL A 196 -13.16 -3.83 -8.38
N TYR A 197 -12.57 -5.02 -8.26
CA TYR A 197 -13.29 -6.28 -8.32
C TYR A 197 -12.89 -7.21 -7.20
N GLN A 198 -13.75 -8.20 -6.94
CA GLN A 198 -13.47 -9.22 -5.93
C GLN A 198 -13.28 -10.55 -6.64
N SER A 199 -12.18 -11.23 -6.34
CA SER A 199 -11.86 -12.57 -6.85
C SER A 199 -11.91 -13.59 -5.71
N GLY A 200 -12.01 -14.88 -6.06
CA GLY A 200 -12.16 -15.98 -5.10
C GLY A 200 -13.60 -16.32 -4.73
N SER A 201 -13.78 -17.46 -4.06
CA SER A 201 -15.07 -17.99 -3.60
C SER A 201 -15.06 -18.19 -2.08
N GLY A 202 -16.21 -17.96 -1.45
CA GLY A 202 -16.40 -18.15 0.00
C GLY A 202 -15.49 -17.29 0.87
N LYS A 203 -14.74 -17.94 1.77
CA LYS A 203 -13.87 -17.31 2.78
C LYS A 203 -12.57 -16.71 2.20
N ASN A 204 -12.22 -17.04 0.95
CA ASN A 204 -11.00 -16.59 0.29
C ASN A 204 -11.29 -15.46 -0.72
N ARG A 205 -12.08 -14.47 -0.30
CA ARG A 205 -12.43 -13.34 -1.17
C ARG A 205 -11.41 -12.21 -1.00
N SER A 206 -10.64 -11.94 -2.06
CA SER A 206 -9.72 -10.80 -2.11
C SER A 206 -10.32 -9.67 -2.94
N THR A 207 -10.09 -8.43 -2.51
CA THR A 207 -10.46 -7.23 -3.30
C THR A 207 -9.25 -6.77 -4.08
N HIS A 208 -9.35 -6.77 -5.40
CA HIS A 208 -8.33 -6.28 -6.32
C HIS A 208 -8.69 -4.87 -6.78
N ARG A 209 -7.69 -3.99 -6.84
CA ARG A 209 -7.78 -2.65 -7.41
C ARG A 209 -6.78 -2.58 -8.56
N GLN A 210 -7.28 -2.44 -9.78
CA GLN A 210 -6.46 -2.40 -10.98
C GLN A 210 -6.62 -1.04 -11.66
N PRO A 211 -5.55 -0.25 -11.84
CA PRO A 211 -5.64 0.99 -12.60
C PRO A 211 -5.92 0.68 -14.07
N VAL A 212 -6.94 1.34 -14.59
CA VAL A 212 -7.33 1.34 -16.01
C VAL A 212 -6.68 2.53 -16.72
N TRP A 213 -6.55 3.66 -16.00
CA TRP A 213 -5.94 4.89 -16.50
C TRP A 213 -5.35 5.67 -15.32
N SER A 214 -4.24 6.37 -15.54
CA SER A 214 -3.62 7.25 -14.55
C SER A 214 -2.92 8.42 -15.22
N GLU A 215 -3.06 9.62 -14.70
CA GLU A 215 -2.33 10.80 -15.18
C GLU A 215 -1.87 11.68 -14.02
N LYS A 216 -0.61 12.14 -14.10
CA LYS A 216 0.01 13.04 -13.13
C LYS A 216 -0.13 14.50 -13.56
N CYS A 217 -0.47 15.38 -12.63
CA CYS A 217 -0.51 16.83 -12.82
C CYS A 217 0.27 17.53 -11.70
N SER A 218 0.96 18.62 -12.03
CA SER A 218 1.61 19.46 -11.03
C SER A 218 0.56 20.32 -10.33
N VAL A 219 0.66 20.42 -9.01
CA VAL A 219 -0.25 21.24 -8.23
C VAL A 219 0.14 22.72 -8.36
N SER A 220 -0.86 23.59 -8.48
CA SER A 220 -0.64 25.04 -8.61
C SER A 220 0.03 25.61 -7.35
N ARG A 221 0.66 26.77 -7.52
CA ARG A 221 1.02 27.60 -6.35
C ARG A 221 -0.25 27.96 -5.57
N SER A 222 -0.08 28.23 -4.29
CA SER A 222 -1.21 28.60 -3.43
C SER A 222 -1.79 29.94 -3.89
N VAL A 223 -3.08 29.94 -4.24
CA VAL A 223 -3.87 31.15 -4.53
C VAL A 223 -4.95 31.23 -3.46
N ASP A 224 -4.90 32.25 -2.61
CA ASP A 224 -5.79 32.42 -1.45
C ASP A 224 -5.83 31.19 -0.51
N GLY A 225 -4.68 30.54 -0.30
CA GLY A 225 -4.57 29.33 0.52
C GLY A 225 -5.08 28.05 -0.15
N LYS A 226 -5.43 28.12 -1.45
CA LYS A 226 -5.95 27.00 -2.24
C LYS A 226 -4.89 26.51 -3.23
N HIS A 227 -4.75 25.20 -3.30
CA HIS A 227 -3.88 24.52 -4.25
C HIS A 227 -4.75 23.85 -5.32
N TRP A 228 -4.72 24.39 -6.53
CA TRP A 228 -5.57 23.98 -7.64
C TRP A 228 -4.89 22.93 -8.51
N LEU A 229 -5.72 22.11 -9.14
CA LEU A 229 -5.33 21.05 -10.05
C LEU A 229 -6.48 20.72 -11.00
N VAL A 230 -6.13 20.33 -12.21
CA VAL A 230 -7.10 19.94 -13.24
C VAL A 230 -6.50 18.90 -14.18
N TRP A 231 -7.32 17.95 -14.60
CA TRP A 231 -7.05 16.98 -15.65
C TRP A 231 -8.11 17.06 -16.73
N ASP A 232 -7.69 16.91 -17.98
CA ASP A 232 -8.57 16.66 -19.11
C ASP A 232 -8.75 15.15 -19.26
N VAL A 233 -9.97 14.66 -19.03
CA VAL A 233 -10.24 13.22 -18.94
C VAL A 233 -10.89 12.73 -20.23
N PRO A 234 -10.31 11.72 -20.92
CA PRO A 234 -10.88 11.14 -22.13
C PRO A 234 -12.33 10.64 -21.96
N ALA A 235 -13.16 10.84 -22.98
CA ALA A 235 -14.58 10.46 -22.98
C ALA A 235 -14.81 8.94 -22.95
N GLU A 236 -13.82 8.16 -23.35
CA GLU A 236 -13.89 6.69 -23.39
C GLU A 236 -13.83 6.06 -22.00
N LEU A 237 -13.36 6.81 -20.99
CA LEU A 237 -13.16 6.31 -19.64
C LEU A 237 -14.48 6.13 -18.89
N PRO A 238 -14.58 5.09 -18.03
CA PRO A 238 -15.80 4.80 -17.31
C PRO A 238 -16.12 5.81 -16.20
N ALA A 239 -17.41 6.03 -15.93
CA ALA A 239 -17.89 6.75 -14.76
C ALA A 239 -17.73 5.91 -13.47
N THR A 240 -17.74 6.57 -12.31
CA THR A 240 -17.73 5.91 -11.00
C THR A 240 -18.96 5.01 -10.84
N GLY A 241 -18.76 3.80 -10.31
CA GLY A 241 -19.84 2.84 -10.06
C GLY A 241 -19.78 1.62 -10.99
N LYS A 242 -20.94 1.07 -11.36
CA LYS A 242 -21.01 -0.11 -12.23
C LYS A 242 -20.85 0.31 -13.69
N ASP A 243 -19.97 -0.36 -14.42
CA ASP A 243 -19.80 -0.20 -15.86
C ASP A 243 -19.97 -1.58 -16.53
N ALA A 244 -20.64 -1.62 -17.69
CA ALA A 244 -20.93 -2.88 -18.38
C ALA A 244 -19.67 -3.61 -18.85
N ARG A 245 -18.56 -2.89 -19.08
CA ARG A 245 -17.29 -3.44 -19.55
C ARG A 245 -16.50 -4.14 -18.43
N TYR A 246 -16.81 -3.85 -17.17
CA TYR A 246 -15.99 -4.26 -16.03
C TYR A 246 -16.81 -5.01 -14.97
N LYS A 247 -16.39 -6.23 -14.63
CA LYS A 247 -16.97 -6.96 -13.49
C LYS A 247 -16.56 -6.27 -12.18
N GLY A 248 -17.50 -5.75 -11.41
CA GLY A 248 -17.23 -5.08 -10.14
C GLY A 248 -17.68 -3.63 -10.16
N ARG A 249 -16.80 -2.71 -9.75
CA ARG A 249 -17.06 -1.27 -9.80
C ARG A 249 -15.83 -0.49 -10.24
N ILE A 250 -16.05 0.72 -10.71
CA ILE A 250 -15.04 1.72 -11.04
C ILE A 250 -14.98 2.74 -9.90
N GLU A 251 -13.76 3.04 -9.44
CA GLU A 251 -13.46 4.08 -8.47
C GLU A 251 -12.47 5.08 -9.07
N TRP A 252 -12.70 6.37 -8.84
CA TRP A 252 -11.76 7.42 -9.20
C TRP A 252 -11.03 7.93 -7.97
N GLN A 253 -9.71 8.01 -8.05
CA GLN A 253 -8.87 8.29 -6.92
C GLN A 253 -7.85 9.37 -7.26
N LEU A 254 -7.82 10.41 -6.42
CA LEU A 254 -6.82 11.46 -6.47
C LEU A 254 -5.78 11.19 -5.39
N SER A 255 -4.52 11.07 -5.76
CA SER A 255 -3.36 11.01 -4.86
C SER A 255 -2.55 12.31 -4.96
N GLY A 256 -2.04 12.81 -3.85
CA GLY A 256 -1.17 13.98 -3.78
C GLY A 256 0.05 13.68 -2.94
N LYS A 257 1.24 13.83 -3.52
CA LYS A 257 2.53 13.58 -2.86
C LYS A 257 3.47 14.77 -2.94
N GLY A 258 4.12 15.08 -1.83
CA GLY A 258 5.14 16.13 -1.79
C GLY A 258 5.80 16.27 -0.42
N GLN A 259 6.58 17.33 -0.26
CA GLN A 259 7.26 17.65 1.00
C GLN A 259 6.73 18.97 1.56
N LEU A 260 6.16 18.90 2.76
CA LEU A 260 5.70 20.06 3.52
C LEU A 260 6.76 20.47 4.53
N GLN A 261 7.07 21.76 4.56
CA GLN A 261 7.87 22.37 5.60
C GLN A 261 6.94 22.97 6.65
N ALA A 262 6.99 22.43 7.87
CA ALA A 262 6.21 22.90 9.02
C ALA A 262 7.17 23.33 10.13
N GLY A 263 7.52 24.62 10.15
CA GLY A 263 8.56 25.13 11.04
C GLY A 263 9.95 24.62 10.63
N SER A 264 10.66 23.98 11.57
CA SER A 264 11.97 23.36 11.34
C SER A 264 11.91 21.93 10.80
N GLU A 265 10.73 21.30 10.76
CA GLU A 265 10.57 19.92 10.32
C GLU A 265 10.11 19.83 8.85
N GLN A 266 10.64 18.82 8.13
CA GLN A 266 10.11 18.38 6.84
C GLN A 266 9.20 17.18 7.04
N LEU A 267 7.96 17.28 6.54
CA LEU A 267 6.92 16.28 6.65
C LEU A 267 6.54 15.76 5.26
N GLU A 268 6.43 14.45 5.12
CA GLU A 268 5.97 13.83 3.89
C GLU A 268 4.47 14.08 3.71
N PHE A 269 4.09 14.87 2.72
CA PHE A 269 2.70 15.01 2.33
C PHE A 269 2.30 13.81 1.48
N ASN A 270 1.42 12.97 2.01
CA ASN A 270 0.76 11.90 1.26
C ASN A 270 -0.73 11.91 1.64
N ARG A 271 -1.57 12.25 0.65
CA ARG A 271 -3.02 12.36 0.80
C ARG A 271 -3.73 11.78 -0.40
N GLN A 272 -4.87 11.17 -0.10
CA GLN A 272 -5.67 10.52 -1.10
C GLN A 272 -7.16 10.81 -0.90
N TRP A 273 -7.89 11.01 -1.99
CA TRP A 273 -9.32 11.30 -2.01
C TRP A 273 -10.03 10.44 -3.06
N THR A 274 -11.22 9.94 -2.74
CA THR A 274 -12.08 9.26 -3.72
C THR A 274 -13.03 10.28 -4.31
N LEU A 275 -13.02 10.44 -5.63
CA LEU A 275 -13.80 11.45 -6.33
C LEU A 275 -15.01 10.83 -7.04
N PRO A 276 -16.18 11.49 -7.01
CA PRO A 276 -17.30 11.13 -7.87
C PRO A 276 -17.02 11.62 -9.30
N VAL A 277 -17.05 10.73 -10.27
CA VAL A 277 -16.90 11.07 -11.69
C VAL A 277 -18.08 10.47 -12.46
N ILE A 278 -18.70 11.29 -13.29
CA ILE A 278 -19.81 10.92 -14.18
C ILE A 278 -19.39 11.13 -15.63
N ALA A 279 -20.10 10.54 -16.58
CA ALA A 279 -19.89 10.87 -17.99
C ALA A 279 -20.41 12.29 -18.27
N GLY A 280 -19.61 13.14 -18.94
CA GLY A 280 -20.00 14.51 -19.26
C GLY A 280 -18.84 15.34 -19.79
N GLU A 281 -19.11 16.61 -20.12
CA GLU A 281 -18.15 17.53 -20.77
C GLU A 281 -17.86 18.78 -19.93
N ALA A 282 -18.28 18.79 -18.65
CA ALA A 282 -18.11 19.95 -17.79
C ALA A 282 -16.61 20.28 -17.59
N ARG A 283 -16.31 21.58 -17.50
CA ARG A 283 -14.95 22.09 -17.34
C ARG A 283 -14.79 22.82 -16.01
N CYS A 284 -13.57 22.79 -15.48
CA CYS A 284 -13.18 23.59 -14.31
C CYS A 284 -13.16 25.08 -14.70
N ARG A 285 -13.60 25.94 -13.77
CA ARG A 285 -13.54 27.40 -13.97
C ARG A 285 -12.11 27.91 -13.88
N TRP A 286 -11.31 27.32 -13.01
CA TRP A 286 -9.90 27.66 -12.85
C TRP A 286 -9.07 27.04 -13.97
N ARG A 287 -8.09 27.79 -14.48
CA ARG A 287 -7.13 27.33 -15.49
C ARG A 287 -5.71 27.63 -15.04
N PRO A 288 -4.76 26.70 -15.27
CA PRO A 288 -3.35 26.94 -14.97
C PRO A 288 -2.80 28.06 -15.84
N SER A 289 -1.85 28.83 -15.30
CA SER A 289 -1.15 29.86 -16.07
C SER A 289 -0.17 29.22 -17.06
N ALA A 290 0.13 29.90 -18.18
CA ALA A 290 1.05 29.38 -19.20
C ALA A 290 2.46 29.06 -18.64
N ALA A 291 2.93 29.83 -17.65
CA ALA A 291 4.19 29.60 -16.97
C ALA A 291 4.18 28.32 -16.10
N GLU A 292 3.06 28.03 -15.43
CA GLU A 292 2.89 26.79 -14.66
C GLU A 292 2.84 25.57 -15.57
N VAL A 293 2.17 25.67 -16.72
CA VAL A 293 2.13 24.60 -17.73
C VAL A 293 3.53 24.32 -18.29
N ALA A 294 4.30 25.35 -18.63
CA ALA A 294 5.68 25.19 -19.11
C ALA A 294 6.59 24.55 -18.05
N LEU A 295 6.47 24.99 -16.79
CA LEU A 295 7.22 24.43 -15.67
C LEU A 295 6.84 22.97 -15.38
N GLN A 296 5.56 22.61 -15.54
CA GLN A 296 5.06 21.24 -15.46
C GLN A 296 5.65 20.35 -16.57
N GLN A 297 5.73 20.85 -17.80
CA GLN A 297 6.31 20.10 -18.91
C GLN A 297 7.81 19.88 -18.70
N GLN A 298 8.54 20.88 -18.22
CA GLN A 298 9.95 20.76 -17.87
C GLN A 298 10.18 19.77 -16.71
N GLN A 299 9.38 19.86 -15.64
CA GLN A 299 9.47 18.96 -14.49
C GLN A 299 9.14 17.51 -14.84
N ARG A 300 8.16 17.24 -15.71
CA ARG A 300 7.84 15.89 -16.19
C ARG A 300 9.07 15.22 -16.83
N SER A 301 9.80 15.96 -17.67
CA SER A 301 11.02 15.47 -18.33
C SER A 301 12.15 15.19 -17.32
N THR A 302 12.39 16.10 -16.37
CA THR A 302 13.48 15.96 -15.38
C THR A 302 13.18 14.91 -14.31
N THR A 303 11.93 14.77 -13.86
CA THR A 303 11.54 13.75 -12.86
C THR A 303 11.56 12.35 -13.45
N ALA A 304 11.05 12.15 -14.67
CA ALA A 304 11.18 10.87 -15.38
C ALA A 304 12.66 10.45 -15.53
N PHE A 305 13.54 11.41 -15.79
CA PHE A 305 14.98 11.19 -15.87
C PHE A 305 15.63 10.87 -14.51
N ASN A 306 15.31 11.63 -13.46
CA ASN A 306 15.87 11.44 -12.12
C ASN A 306 15.35 10.19 -11.40
N ASP A 307 14.09 9.82 -11.59
CA ASP A 307 13.51 8.60 -11.02
C ASP A 307 14.14 7.35 -11.65
N ALA A 308 14.49 7.40 -12.95
CA ALA A 308 15.29 6.36 -13.60
C ALA A 308 16.74 6.31 -13.07
N ALA A 309 17.36 7.47 -12.86
CA ALA A 309 18.75 7.59 -12.43
C ALA A 309 19.01 7.26 -10.94
N THR A 310 18.01 7.39 -10.05
CA THR A 310 18.17 7.13 -8.61
C THR A 310 18.22 5.65 -8.25
N GLN A 311 17.67 4.76 -9.09
CA GLN A 311 17.58 3.32 -8.79
C GLN A 311 18.66 2.49 -9.49
N ILE A 312 19.20 2.98 -10.59
CA ILE A 312 20.28 2.35 -11.34
C ILE A 312 21.43 3.34 -11.40
N THR A 313 22.50 3.05 -10.66
CA THR A 313 23.70 3.86 -10.75
C THR A 313 24.33 3.58 -12.11
N GLN A 314 24.21 4.54 -13.01
CA GLN A 314 24.86 4.55 -14.30
C GLN A 314 26.25 5.15 -14.12
N ARG A 315 27.28 4.42 -14.54
CA ARG A 315 28.63 4.98 -14.70
C ARG A 315 29.04 4.77 -16.15
N VAL A 316 29.35 5.86 -16.83
CA VAL A 316 30.00 5.83 -18.14
C VAL A 316 31.49 5.85 -17.86
N GLU A 317 32.18 4.75 -18.16
CA GLU A 317 33.63 4.63 -18.02
C GLU A 317 34.20 4.29 -19.40
N GLY A 318 34.84 5.27 -20.04
CA GLY A 318 35.30 5.15 -21.43
C GLY A 318 34.13 4.97 -22.42
N ASN A 319 34.19 3.92 -23.26
CA ASN A 319 33.17 3.54 -24.24
C ASN A 319 32.21 2.45 -23.71
N SER A 320 32.08 2.33 -22.37
CA SER A 320 31.24 1.30 -21.75
C SER A 320 30.29 1.87 -20.71
N LEU A 321 29.02 1.45 -20.80
CA LEU A 321 27.95 1.85 -19.89
C LEU A 321 27.77 0.78 -18.83
N HIS A 322 28.07 1.13 -17.58
CA HIS A 322 27.87 0.27 -16.42
C HIS A 322 26.51 0.54 -15.77
N LEU A 323 25.63 -0.46 -15.79
CA LEU A 323 24.35 -0.44 -15.11
C LEU A 323 24.45 -1.25 -13.82
N ILE A 324 24.38 -0.57 -12.67
CA ILE A 324 24.48 -1.21 -11.36
C ILE A 324 23.11 -1.21 -10.67
N SER A 325 22.50 -2.40 -10.58
CA SER A 325 21.30 -2.62 -9.76
C SER A 325 21.73 -3.03 -8.35
N LYS A 326 21.70 -2.09 -7.40
CA LYS A 326 22.20 -2.27 -6.02
C LYS A 326 21.52 -3.44 -5.28
N ALA A 327 22.26 -4.07 -4.37
CA ALA A 327 21.73 -5.01 -3.38
C ALA A 327 20.83 -4.29 -2.37
N GLY A 328 19.88 -5.00 -1.74
CA GLY A 328 19.03 -4.43 -0.68
C GLY A 328 17.89 -3.51 -1.16
N ARG A 329 17.42 -3.59 -2.41
CA ARG A 329 16.32 -2.74 -2.93
C ARG A 329 15.00 -2.81 -2.12
N HIS A 330 14.79 -3.90 -1.38
CA HIS A 330 13.66 -4.05 -0.47
C HIS A 330 14.14 -4.35 0.96
N THR A 331 15.08 -3.55 1.49
CA THR A 331 15.66 -3.74 2.84
C THR A 331 14.61 -3.92 3.92
N GLY A 332 13.55 -3.12 3.93
CA GLY A 332 12.48 -3.23 4.94
C GLY A 332 11.76 -4.58 4.90
N ALA A 333 11.38 -5.05 3.71
CA ALA A 333 10.75 -6.36 3.56
C ALA A 333 11.71 -7.51 3.92
N ALA A 334 12.96 -7.45 3.45
CA ALA A 334 13.98 -8.44 3.76
C ALA A 334 14.29 -8.51 5.26
N LEU A 335 14.44 -7.36 5.94
CA LEU A 335 14.63 -7.27 7.39
C LEU A 335 13.43 -7.81 8.16
N SER A 336 12.20 -7.53 7.70
CA SER A 336 11.00 -8.09 8.33
C SER A 336 10.92 -9.62 8.22
N LEU A 337 11.24 -10.16 7.04
CA LEU A 337 11.34 -11.61 6.82
C LEU A 337 12.42 -12.22 7.70
N MET A 338 13.59 -11.58 7.81
CA MET A 338 14.66 -12.04 8.69
C MET A 338 14.24 -12.04 10.16
N LEU A 339 13.55 -11.00 10.64
CA LEU A 339 13.05 -10.93 12.01
C LEU A 339 12.02 -12.04 12.30
N PHE A 340 11.02 -12.20 11.44
CA PHE A 340 10.03 -13.27 11.59
C PHE A 340 10.67 -14.66 11.50
N GLY A 341 11.56 -14.88 10.53
CA GLY A 341 12.31 -16.12 10.39
C GLY A 341 13.15 -16.42 11.63
N ALA A 342 13.81 -15.43 12.21
CA ALA A 342 14.59 -15.58 13.43
C ALA A 342 13.71 -15.96 14.64
N ILE A 343 12.57 -15.29 14.82
CA ILE A 343 11.61 -15.61 15.90
C ILE A 343 11.08 -17.04 15.76
N PHE A 344 10.65 -17.43 14.54
CA PHE A 344 10.12 -18.78 14.30
C PHE A 344 11.19 -19.86 14.44
N THR A 345 12.42 -19.59 14.01
CA THR A 345 13.56 -20.50 14.20
C THR A 345 13.88 -20.65 15.68
N ALA A 346 13.95 -19.55 16.44
CA ALA A 346 14.21 -19.59 17.88
C ALA A 346 13.10 -20.34 18.63
N ALA A 347 11.83 -20.09 18.30
CA ALA A 347 10.69 -20.83 18.84
C ALA A 347 10.77 -22.32 18.48
N GLY A 348 11.11 -22.67 17.24
CA GLY A 348 11.30 -24.04 16.79
C GLY A 348 12.41 -24.75 17.57
N VAL A 349 13.57 -24.12 17.74
CA VAL A 349 14.71 -24.66 18.54
C VAL A 349 14.31 -24.87 20.00
N PHE A 350 13.61 -23.90 20.60
CA PHE A 350 13.11 -24.02 21.96
C PHE A 350 12.09 -25.17 22.11
N LEU A 351 11.18 -25.30 21.15
CA LEU A 351 10.21 -26.40 21.11
C LEU A 351 10.90 -27.75 20.94
N THR A 352 11.94 -27.87 20.11
CA THR A 352 12.74 -29.09 20.00
C THR A 352 13.40 -29.45 21.34
N HIS A 353 13.96 -28.45 22.04
CA HIS A 353 14.56 -28.66 23.35
C HIS A 353 13.54 -29.14 24.39
N LYS A 354 12.33 -28.59 24.39
CA LYS A 354 11.23 -29.03 25.26
C LYS A 354 10.65 -30.39 24.86
N ALA A 355 10.59 -30.69 23.57
CA ALA A 355 10.14 -31.98 23.06
C ALA A 355 11.05 -33.15 23.50
N LEU A 356 12.33 -32.90 23.78
CA LEU A 356 13.25 -33.89 24.35
C LEU A 356 12.90 -34.27 25.80
N GLN A 357 12.20 -33.40 26.53
CA GLN A 357 11.83 -33.62 27.95
C GLN A 357 10.40 -34.15 28.10
N GLU A 358 9.45 -33.58 27.35
CA GLU A 358 8.01 -33.78 27.57
C GLU A 358 7.35 -34.68 26.50
N GLY A 359 8.03 -34.91 25.36
CA GLY A 359 7.54 -35.79 24.28
C GLY A 359 6.23 -35.33 23.62
N GLY A 360 5.73 -36.09 22.65
CA GLY A 360 4.40 -35.89 22.05
C GLY A 360 4.28 -34.76 21.00
N MET A 361 3.19 -33.99 21.06
CA MET A 361 2.77 -33.00 20.04
C MET A 361 3.79 -31.86 19.80
N LEU A 362 4.69 -31.63 20.77
CA LEU A 362 5.79 -30.67 20.69
C LEU A 362 6.80 -31.00 19.57
N TRP A 363 7.06 -32.30 19.30
CA TRP A 363 7.90 -32.71 18.18
C TRP A 363 7.30 -32.31 16.84
N LEU A 364 5.98 -32.43 16.69
CA LEU A 364 5.27 -32.06 15.47
C LEU A 364 5.29 -30.54 15.26
N MET A 365 5.08 -29.75 16.33
CA MET A 365 5.18 -28.30 16.24
C MET A 365 6.62 -27.83 15.96
N ALA A 366 7.63 -28.43 16.59
CA ALA A 366 9.04 -28.16 16.32
C ALA A 366 9.42 -28.47 14.87
N LEU A 367 8.93 -29.58 14.32
CA LEU A 367 9.13 -29.99 12.93
C LEU A 367 8.51 -29.01 11.93
N VAL A 368 7.45 -28.28 12.30
CA VAL A 368 6.86 -27.25 11.43
C VAL A 368 7.59 -25.91 11.60
N PHE A 369 7.77 -25.45 12.84
CA PHE A 369 8.30 -24.10 13.11
C PHE A 369 9.78 -23.95 12.75
N SER A 370 10.60 -24.98 12.96
CA SER A 370 12.05 -24.92 12.71
C SER A 370 12.41 -24.80 11.23
N PRO A 371 12.02 -25.73 10.33
CA PRO A 371 12.37 -25.62 8.91
C PRO A 371 11.67 -24.45 8.23
N VAL A 372 10.43 -24.11 8.62
CA VAL A 372 9.73 -22.93 8.07
C VAL A 372 10.42 -21.64 8.49
N GLY A 373 10.81 -21.51 9.77
CA GLY A 373 11.56 -20.37 10.27
C GLY A 373 12.90 -20.18 9.55
N VAL A 374 13.67 -21.26 9.41
CA VAL A 374 14.97 -21.25 8.71
C VAL A 374 14.80 -20.88 7.24
N LEU A 375 13.80 -21.45 6.56
CA LEU A 375 13.51 -21.12 5.16
C LEU A 375 13.18 -19.63 4.98
N ILE A 376 12.32 -19.07 5.84
CA ILE A 376 11.96 -17.64 5.82
C ILE A 376 13.20 -16.77 6.07
N LEU A 377 14.04 -17.15 7.04
CA LEU A 377 15.28 -16.44 7.37
C LEU A 377 16.26 -16.43 6.19
N LEU A 378 16.48 -17.59 5.54
CA LEU A 378 17.33 -17.74 4.36
C LEU A 378 16.79 -16.95 3.17
N LEU A 379 15.47 -16.92 2.96
CA LEU A 379 14.85 -16.11 1.91
C LEU A 379 15.08 -14.61 2.14
N GLY A 380 14.96 -14.14 3.39
CA GLY A 380 15.28 -12.75 3.75
C GLY A 380 16.74 -12.40 3.47
N LEU A 381 17.68 -13.29 3.87
CA LEU A 381 19.11 -13.12 3.63
C LEU A 381 19.46 -13.11 2.12
N PHE A 382 18.84 -14.02 1.35
CA PHE A 382 19.00 -14.09 -0.10
C PHE A 382 18.55 -12.80 -0.80
N TRP A 383 17.40 -12.24 -0.38
CA TRP A 383 16.91 -10.97 -0.93
C TRP A 383 17.81 -9.78 -0.59
N LEU A 384 18.44 -9.79 0.59
CA LEU A 384 19.34 -8.72 1.03
C LEU A 384 20.65 -8.70 0.23
N GLY A 385 21.24 -9.87 -0.02
CA GLY A 385 22.58 -9.99 -0.61
C GLY A 385 22.66 -9.88 -2.13
N ARG A 386 21.53 -9.98 -2.85
CA ARG A 386 21.51 -10.11 -4.32
C ARG A 386 21.72 -8.78 -5.05
N SER A 387 22.78 -8.65 -5.84
CA SER A 387 23.01 -7.54 -6.78
C SER A 387 23.21 -8.02 -8.22
N LEU A 388 23.02 -7.09 -9.16
CA LEU A 388 23.20 -7.33 -10.59
C LEU A 388 24.01 -6.17 -11.18
N HIS A 389 25.08 -6.52 -11.87
CA HIS A 389 25.93 -5.60 -12.61
C HIS A 389 25.84 -5.95 -14.08
N ALA A 390 25.50 -5.00 -14.93
CA ALA A 390 25.58 -5.16 -16.37
C ALA A 390 26.55 -4.14 -16.95
N VAL A 391 27.34 -4.58 -17.92
CA VAL A 391 28.28 -3.76 -18.68
C VAL A 391 27.87 -3.87 -20.14
N VAL A 392 27.58 -2.72 -20.74
CA VAL A 392 27.24 -2.59 -22.14
C VAL A 392 28.43 -1.94 -22.85
N SER A 393 28.90 -2.56 -23.91
CA SER A 393 29.99 -2.09 -24.78
C SER A 393 29.55 -2.22 -26.24
N ALA A 394 30.24 -1.58 -27.19
CA ALA A 394 29.95 -1.68 -28.62
C ALA A 394 29.68 -3.13 -29.07
N GLY A 395 28.41 -3.44 -29.37
CA GLY A 395 27.95 -4.76 -29.79
C GLY A 395 27.97 -5.89 -28.75
N GLU A 396 28.49 -5.70 -27.53
CA GLU A 396 28.56 -6.74 -26.49
C GLU A 396 27.89 -6.32 -25.19
N VAL A 397 27.17 -7.26 -24.56
CA VAL A 397 26.61 -7.05 -23.23
C VAL A 397 26.98 -8.17 -22.28
N ARG A 398 27.55 -7.79 -21.13
CA ARG A 398 27.96 -8.69 -20.05
C ARG A 398 27.12 -8.45 -18.82
N THR A 399 26.66 -9.52 -18.20
CA THR A 399 25.85 -9.49 -16.98
C THR A 399 26.52 -10.35 -15.93
N LEU A 400 26.75 -9.78 -14.75
CA LEU A 400 27.34 -10.43 -13.59
C LEU A 400 26.36 -10.34 -12.43
N ARG A 401 25.92 -11.50 -11.93
CA ARG A 401 25.08 -11.58 -10.75
C ARG A 401 25.92 -11.97 -9.54
N THR A 402 25.79 -11.20 -8.47
CA THR A 402 26.52 -11.44 -7.22
C THR A 402 25.56 -11.56 -6.04
N MET A 403 25.97 -12.32 -5.03
CA MET A 403 25.32 -12.39 -3.71
C MET A 403 26.36 -12.13 -2.64
N PHE A 404 26.21 -11.05 -1.86
CA PHE A 404 27.23 -10.63 -0.87
C PHE A 404 28.65 -10.54 -1.46
N GLY A 405 28.77 -10.11 -2.72
CA GLY A 405 30.04 -10.06 -3.45
C GLY A 405 30.50 -11.37 -4.09
N ILE A 406 29.90 -12.52 -3.74
CA ILE A 406 30.19 -13.83 -4.35
C ILE A 406 29.52 -13.91 -5.72
N ARG A 407 30.27 -14.31 -6.75
CA ARG A 407 29.77 -14.44 -8.12
C ARG A 407 28.87 -15.67 -8.25
N LEU A 408 27.59 -15.46 -8.56
CA LEU A 408 26.63 -16.55 -8.79
C LEU A 408 26.72 -17.05 -10.22
N TYR A 409 26.65 -16.14 -11.19
CA TYR A 409 26.83 -16.45 -12.61
C TYR A 409 27.24 -15.21 -13.39
N GLN A 410 27.91 -15.45 -14.53
CA GLN A 410 28.23 -14.44 -15.54
C GLN A 410 27.68 -14.90 -16.89
N ARG A 411 27.06 -14.00 -17.64
CA ARG A 411 26.59 -14.25 -19.01
C ARG A 411 27.03 -13.12 -19.92
N GLN A 412 27.34 -13.44 -21.16
CA GLN A 412 27.71 -12.51 -22.22
C GLN A 412 26.92 -12.85 -23.47
N ALA A 413 26.52 -11.84 -24.21
CA ALA A 413 25.91 -11.99 -25.53
C ALA A 413 26.24 -10.79 -26.42
N THR A 414 26.25 -11.04 -27.72
CA THR A 414 26.41 -10.01 -28.74
C THR A 414 25.03 -9.47 -29.10
N ILE A 415 24.84 -8.15 -29.06
CA ILE A 415 23.58 -7.51 -29.42
C ILE A 415 23.81 -6.74 -30.72
N SER A 416 23.12 -7.16 -31.79
CA SER A 416 23.25 -6.56 -33.12
C SER A 416 22.10 -5.64 -33.48
N HIS A 417 20.93 -5.81 -32.84
CA HIS A 417 19.73 -5.03 -33.15
C HIS A 417 19.06 -4.49 -31.89
N ALA A 418 18.63 -3.22 -31.91
CA ALA A 418 17.91 -2.58 -30.81
C ALA A 418 16.57 -3.26 -30.45
N GLU A 419 16.01 -4.04 -31.38
CA GLU A 419 14.79 -4.85 -31.19
C GLU A 419 14.99 -6.01 -30.21
N GLN A 420 16.24 -6.47 -30.03
CA GLN A 420 16.59 -7.51 -29.06
C GLN A 420 16.43 -7.03 -27.61
N LEU A 421 16.32 -5.70 -27.39
CA LEU A 421 16.11 -5.11 -26.08
C LEU A 421 14.62 -5.00 -25.75
N LEU A 422 14.20 -5.73 -24.73
CA LEU A 422 12.83 -5.81 -24.27
C LEU A 422 12.68 -5.25 -22.86
N VAL A 423 11.69 -4.38 -22.68
CA VAL A 423 11.24 -3.91 -21.36
C VAL A 423 10.11 -4.82 -20.92
N LYS A 424 10.31 -5.57 -19.84
CA LYS A 424 9.31 -6.51 -19.32
C LYS A 424 8.87 -6.13 -17.91
N GLN A 425 7.56 -6.05 -17.70
CA GLN A 425 6.98 -5.88 -16.37
C GLN A 425 7.30 -7.11 -15.53
N THR A 426 7.93 -6.91 -14.38
CA THR A 426 8.38 -7.99 -13.49
C THR A 426 7.50 -8.11 -12.27
N MET A 427 7.20 -6.98 -11.62
CA MET A 427 6.40 -6.97 -10.40
C MET A 427 5.43 -5.81 -10.43
N VAL A 428 4.27 -6.03 -9.86
CA VAL A 428 3.30 -4.98 -9.57
C VAL A 428 3.13 -4.97 -8.07
N SER A 429 3.57 -3.90 -7.43
CA SER A 429 3.20 -3.65 -6.04
C SER A 429 1.94 -2.79 -6.04
N THR A 430 0.89 -3.25 -5.38
CA THR A 430 -0.29 -2.41 -5.14
C THR A 430 -0.32 -2.12 -3.65
N SER A 431 -0.08 -0.87 -3.29
CA SER A 431 -0.21 -0.42 -1.90
C SER A 431 -1.67 -0.55 -1.45
N GLY A 432 -1.91 -0.67 -0.14
CA GLY A 432 -3.27 -0.76 0.43
C GLY A 432 -4.18 0.39 0.01
N ASP A 433 -3.58 1.52 -0.38
CA ASP A 433 -4.23 2.73 -0.85
C ASP A 433 -4.62 2.69 -2.34
N GLY A 434 -4.24 1.65 -3.09
CA GLY A 434 -4.57 1.50 -4.52
C GLY A 434 -3.51 2.02 -5.48
N GLU A 435 -2.43 2.64 -4.96
CA GLU A 435 -1.29 3.03 -5.79
C GLU A 435 -0.56 1.79 -6.31
N ARG A 436 -0.46 1.70 -7.63
CA ARG A 436 0.21 0.61 -8.33
C ARG A 436 1.60 1.07 -8.74
N THR A 437 2.62 0.59 -8.04
CA THR A 437 4.01 0.72 -8.46
C THR A 437 4.36 -0.45 -9.37
N GLU A 438 4.54 -0.16 -10.66
CA GLU A 438 4.98 -1.15 -11.64
C GLU A 438 6.50 -1.16 -11.71
N TYR A 439 7.06 -2.36 -11.54
CA TYR A 439 8.49 -2.61 -11.63
C TYR A 439 8.78 -3.32 -12.94
N TYR A 440 9.66 -2.74 -13.72
CA TYR A 440 10.14 -3.26 -14.99
C TYR A 440 11.55 -3.79 -14.85
N ARG A 441 11.91 -4.68 -15.78
CA ARG A 441 13.29 -5.08 -16.05
C ARG A 441 13.62 -4.81 -17.50
N LEU A 442 14.85 -4.41 -17.75
CA LEU A 442 15.41 -4.35 -19.08
C LEU A 442 16.18 -5.64 -19.33
N GLN A 443 15.83 -6.35 -20.39
CA GLN A 443 16.47 -7.60 -20.78
C GLN A 443 16.81 -7.58 -22.28
N ALA A 444 17.89 -8.28 -22.64
CA ALA A 444 18.25 -8.56 -24.02
C ALA A 444 17.94 -10.02 -24.33
N ASP A 445 17.36 -10.30 -25.49
CA ASP A 445 17.23 -11.65 -26.02
C ASP A 445 18.23 -11.85 -27.16
N ALA A 446 19.22 -12.69 -26.93
CA ALA A 446 20.28 -13.00 -27.88
C ALA A 446 20.63 -14.49 -27.79
N ASP A 447 20.79 -15.14 -28.94
CA ASP A 447 21.13 -16.56 -29.06
C ASP A 447 20.21 -17.50 -28.26
N GLY A 448 18.90 -17.20 -28.23
CA GLY A 448 17.88 -17.98 -27.51
C GLY A 448 18.01 -17.91 -25.98
N LYS A 449 18.79 -16.98 -25.44
CA LYS A 449 18.99 -16.77 -24.00
C LYS A 449 18.62 -15.35 -23.61
N THR A 450 17.79 -15.23 -22.59
CA THR A 450 17.48 -13.93 -21.97
C THR A 450 18.60 -13.49 -21.04
N LEU A 451 19.23 -12.36 -21.33
CA LEU A 451 20.18 -11.65 -20.48
C LEU A 451 19.48 -10.46 -19.82
N VAL A 452 19.79 -10.24 -18.54
CA VAL A 452 19.09 -9.23 -17.74
C VAL A 452 20.05 -8.09 -17.47
N LEU A 453 19.72 -6.91 -17.98
CA LEU A 453 20.61 -5.76 -17.96
C LEU A 453 20.33 -4.87 -16.74
N ALA A 454 19.06 -4.68 -16.42
CA ALA A 454 18.64 -3.94 -15.25
C ALA A 454 17.34 -4.51 -14.68
N GLU A 455 17.16 -4.44 -13.36
CA GLU A 455 15.97 -4.94 -12.67
C GLU A 455 15.46 -3.95 -11.62
N GLY A 456 14.15 -3.87 -11.48
CA GLY A 456 13.51 -3.07 -10.44
C GLY A 456 13.37 -1.60 -10.82
N ILE A 457 13.23 -1.32 -12.12
CA ILE A 457 12.98 0.02 -12.65
C ILE A 457 11.52 0.38 -12.33
N ILE A 458 11.29 1.47 -11.58
CA ILE A 458 9.92 1.93 -11.30
C ILE A 458 9.38 2.71 -12.49
N GLY A 459 8.23 2.30 -13.01
CA GLY A 459 7.53 2.97 -14.10
C GLY A 459 8.02 2.58 -15.49
N ARG A 460 7.09 2.62 -16.45
CA ARG A 460 7.37 2.24 -17.84
C ARG A 460 8.25 3.26 -18.55
N ASP A 461 7.95 4.54 -18.40
CA ASP A 461 8.66 5.63 -19.07
C ASP A 461 10.16 5.65 -18.68
N ALA A 462 10.46 5.41 -17.41
CA ALA A 462 11.84 5.27 -16.92
C ALA A 462 12.56 4.06 -17.55
N ALA A 463 11.85 2.94 -17.73
CA ALA A 463 12.41 1.75 -18.36
C ALA A 463 12.62 1.92 -19.88
N GLU A 464 11.73 2.64 -20.55
CA GLU A 464 11.88 2.99 -21.97
C GLU A 464 13.00 4.01 -22.19
N ALA A 465 13.14 5.02 -21.33
CA ALA A 465 14.26 5.96 -21.36
C ALA A 465 15.61 5.24 -21.15
N LEU A 466 15.68 4.30 -20.22
CA LEU A 466 16.87 3.47 -20.00
C LEU A 466 17.19 2.60 -21.22
N LYS A 467 16.17 2.03 -21.89
CA LYS A 467 16.37 1.27 -23.12
C LYS A 467 17.04 2.14 -24.19
N LEU A 468 16.59 3.38 -24.37
CA LEU A 468 17.17 4.30 -25.37
C LEU A 468 18.65 4.57 -25.10
N GLN A 469 19.05 4.78 -23.84
CA GLN A 469 20.46 4.98 -23.48
C GLN A 469 21.32 3.75 -23.76
N VAL A 470 20.79 2.55 -23.52
CA VAL A 470 21.49 1.31 -23.85
C VAL A 470 21.65 1.15 -25.36
N VAL A 471 20.65 1.56 -26.16
CA VAL A 471 20.74 1.57 -27.62
C VAL A 471 21.83 2.54 -28.09
N GLU A 472 21.89 3.74 -27.52
CA GLU A 472 22.93 4.72 -27.84
C GLU A 472 24.33 4.21 -27.50
N ALA A 473 24.50 3.58 -26.32
CA ALA A 473 25.77 2.98 -25.90
C ALA A 473 26.18 1.72 -26.69
N LEU A 474 25.27 1.11 -27.45
CA LEU A 474 25.58 -0.01 -28.36
C LEU A 474 26.03 0.47 -29.75
N GLN A 475 25.72 1.72 -30.11
CA GLN A 475 26.03 2.32 -31.41
C GLN A 475 27.35 3.12 -31.41
N GLN A 476 27.81 3.54 -30.23
CA GLN A 476 29.15 4.09 -29.96
C GLN A 476 30.16 2.95 -29.80
#